data_AF-A0A084EMN7-F1
#
_entry.id   AF-A0A084EMN7-F1
#
_cell.length_a   1.000
_cell.length_b   1.000
_cell.length_c   1.000
_cell.angle_alpha   90.00
_cell.angle_beta   90.00
_cell.angle_gamma   90.00
#
_symmetry.space_group_name_H-M   'P 1'
#
loop_
_entity.id
_entity.type
_entity.pdbx_description
1 polymer ?
#
loop_
_entity_poly.entity_id
_entity_poly.type
_entity_poly.pdbx_seq_one_letter_code
_entity_poly.pdbx_strand_id
1 'polypeptide(L)'
;MNGRDAARAIDALRRGWAIRLTAPDGAIRLMAIEGADAVTLADFDPQGQADILISAARAETLKLANQLAAADPDLPVLIERAPWIDADVATSISDPVLDLASPLKGPFRARALPAPQAAKAALRLARLAGILPAYFLTEGDGPVEAEVSADDVADYDDAIHLAIATRARLPVSASESAEIIAFRSPDEPREHVALVVGKRDASPPVIRIHSECLTGDVFGSLKCDCGPQLHQALHQIADAQWGVLLYLRQEGRGIGLVNKLRAYALQDQGFDTVDANVRLGFAIDARDFSVAARMLDLLGIGGVRLLTNNPQKVAGLQAAGIEVVERLPIILPANPHNERYLATKRDRTGHQL
;
A
#
# COMPACT_ATOMS: atom_id res chain seq x y z
N MET A 1 4.65 -16.64 15.07
CA MET A 1 5.12 -16.12 13.78
C MET A 1 4.65 -17.08 12.70
N ASN A 2 3.37 -16.98 12.37
CA ASN A 2 2.67 -17.83 11.43
C ASN A 2 2.06 -16.94 10.35
N GLY A 3 2.84 -16.55 9.33
CA GLY A 3 2.37 -15.73 8.21
C GLY A 3 1.14 -16.32 7.49
N ARG A 4 0.88 -17.62 7.68
CA ARG A 4 -0.35 -18.30 7.28
C ARG A 4 -1.62 -17.68 7.89
N ASP A 5 -1.60 -17.28 9.16
CA ASP A 5 -2.79 -16.73 9.83
C ASP A 5 -3.11 -15.33 9.31
N ALA A 6 -2.07 -14.51 9.08
CA ALA A 6 -2.21 -13.25 8.36
C ALA A 6 -2.72 -13.45 6.91
N ALA A 7 -2.20 -14.44 6.18
CA ALA A 7 -2.68 -14.76 4.83
C ALA A 7 -4.18 -15.13 4.82
N ARG A 8 -4.61 -15.98 5.75
CA ARG A 8 -6.02 -16.37 5.91
C ARG A 8 -6.89 -15.17 6.27
N ALA A 9 -6.44 -14.32 7.19
CA ALA A 9 -7.17 -13.12 7.59
C ALA A 9 -7.28 -12.12 6.42
N ILE A 10 -6.24 -11.95 5.61
CA ILE A 10 -6.26 -11.11 4.40
C ILE A 10 -7.30 -11.62 3.40
N ASP A 11 -7.31 -12.93 3.11
CA ASP A 11 -8.29 -13.52 2.18
C ASP A 11 -9.72 -13.42 2.73
N ALA A 12 -9.90 -13.66 4.03
CA ALA A 12 -11.19 -13.51 4.70
C ALA A 12 -11.74 -12.08 4.57
N LEU A 13 -10.92 -11.06 4.87
CA LEU A 13 -11.32 -9.66 4.77
C LEU A 13 -11.70 -9.26 3.34
N ARG A 14 -10.96 -9.74 2.32
CA ARG A 14 -11.29 -9.49 0.91
C ARG A 14 -12.64 -10.05 0.48
N ARG A 15 -13.15 -11.05 1.20
CA ARG A 15 -14.42 -11.72 0.93
C ARG A 15 -15.55 -11.22 1.83
N GLY A 16 -15.30 -10.20 2.65
CA GLY A 16 -16.29 -9.68 3.62
C GLY A 16 -16.53 -10.64 4.79
N TRP A 17 -15.57 -11.50 5.13
CA TRP A 17 -15.71 -12.45 6.24
C TRP A 17 -15.09 -11.91 7.53
N ALA A 18 -15.66 -12.34 8.65
CA ALA A 18 -15.25 -11.91 9.97
C ALA A 18 -13.90 -12.51 10.39
N ILE A 19 -13.06 -11.72 11.05
CA ILE A 19 -11.80 -12.17 11.64
C ILE A 19 -11.73 -11.80 13.13
N ARG A 20 -10.87 -12.48 13.88
CA ARG A 20 -10.44 -12.07 15.22
C ARG A 20 -9.00 -11.59 15.17
N LEU A 21 -8.75 -10.40 15.70
CA LEU A 21 -7.41 -9.84 15.79
C LEU A 21 -7.03 -9.67 17.26
N THR A 22 -5.88 -10.23 17.65
CA THR A 22 -5.39 -10.22 19.02
C THR A 22 -4.09 -9.44 19.14
N ALA A 23 -3.90 -8.77 20.28
CA ALA A 23 -2.69 -8.07 20.66
C ALA A 23 -2.52 -8.12 22.19
N PRO A 24 -1.38 -7.67 22.75
CA PRO A 24 -1.17 -7.69 24.21
C PRO A 24 -2.22 -6.91 25.02
N ASP A 25 -2.91 -5.95 24.40
CA ASP A 25 -3.92 -5.11 25.04
C ASP A 25 -5.37 -5.60 24.86
N GLY A 26 -5.59 -6.69 24.13
CA GLY A 26 -6.91 -7.32 24.01
C GLY A 26 -7.16 -8.00 22.66
N ALA A 27 -8.44 -8.32 22.43
CA ALA A 27 -8.90 -8.94 21.19
C ALA A 27 -10.12 -8.18 20.66
N ILE A 28 -10.20 -8.06 19.34
CA ILE A 28 -11.34 -7.45 18.64
C ILE A 28 -11.80 -8.36 17.52
N ARG A 29 -13.12 -8.41 17.31
CA ARG A 29 -13.74 -9.10 16.18
C ARG A 29 -14.13 -8.07 15.13
N LEU A 30 -13.69 -8.30 13.90
CA LEU A 30 -13.73 -7.33 12.80
C LEU A 30 -14.38 -7.92 11.56
N MET A 31 -15.12 -7.08 10.83
CA MET A 31 -15.58 -7.35 9.46
C MET A 31 -15.30 -6.11 8.62
N ALA A 32 -14.71 -6.27 7.43
CA ALA A 32 -14.51 -5.15 6.52
C ALA A 32 -15.86 -4.55 6.13
N ILE A 33 -15.99 -3.22 6.18
CA ILE A 33 -17.20 -2.56 5.65
C ILE A 33 -17.23 -2.72 4.13
N GLU A 34 -16.07 -2.65 3.49
CA GLU A 34 -15.91 -3.00 2.08
C GLU A 34 -16.13 -4.50 1.89
N GLY A 35 -17.14 -4.86 1.10
CA GLY A 35 -17.46 -6.26 0.80
C GLY A 35 -18.46 -6.90 1.77
N ALA A 36 -18.89 -6.19 2.83
CA ALA A 36 -20.03 -6.62 3.64
C ALA A 36 -21.32 -6.54 2.82
N ASP A 37 -22.14 -7.58 2.93
CA ASP A 37 -23.50 -7.63 2.38
C ASP A 37 -24.53 -7.81 3.49
N ALA A 38 -25.83 -7.79 3.15
CA ALA A 38 -26.90 -7.88 4.13
C ALA A 38 -26.90 -9.21 4.92
N VAL A 39 -26.37 -10.29 4.35
CA VAL A 39 -26.36 -11.62 4.98
C VAL A 39 -25.17 -11.72 5.93
N THR A 40 -23.97 -11.47 5.42
CA THR A 40 -22.71 -11.48 6.18
C THR A 40 -22.74 -10.48 7.34
N LEU A 41 -23.28 -9.28 7.13
CA LEU A 41 -23.42 -8.29 8.20
C LEU A 41 -24.42 -8.74 9.27
N ALA A 42 -25.54 -9.36 8.89
CA ALA A 42 -26.53 -9.86 9.85
C ALA A 42 -25.97 -11.03 10.69
N ASP A 43 -25.17 -11.90 10.08
CA ASP A 43 -24.47 -12.99 10.79
C ASP A 43 -23.38 -12.45 11.73
N PHE A 44 -22.72 -11.37 11.35
CA PHE A 44 -21.68 -10.73 12.15
C PHE A 44 -22.24 -9.90 13.31
N ASP A 45 -23.25 -9.08 13.03
CA ASP A 45 -23.82 -8.09 13.94
C ASP A 45 -25.37 -8.17 13.90
N PRO A 46 -25.96 -9.25 14.44
CA PRO A 46 -27.41 -9.48 14.36
C PRO A 46 -28.23 -8.44 15.12
N GLN A 47 -27.60 -7.71 16.06
CA GLN A 47 -28.25 -6.67 16.85
C GLN A 47 -27.97 -5.24 16.33
N GLY A 48 -27.14 -5.08 15.30
CA GLY A 48 -26.79 -3.77 14.76
C GLY A 48 -25.99 -2.87 15.72
N GLN A 49 -25.18 -3.47 16.59
CA GLN A 49 -24.43 -2.79 17.65
C GLN A 49 -22.92 -2.70 17.39
N ALA A 50 -22.41 -3.28 16.30
CA ALA A 50 -21.00 -3.19 15.97
C ALA A 50 -20.62 -1.75 15.62
N ASP A 51 -19.67 -1.20 16.36
CA ASP A 51 -19.15 0.14 16.13
C ASP A 51 -18.30 0.19 14.86
N ILE A 52 -18.00 1.39 14.35
CA ILE A 52 -17.27 1.58 13.09
C ILE A 52 -15.84 2.03 13.38
N LEU A 53 -14.86 1.17 13.10
CA LEU A 53 -13.45 1.50 13.18
C LEU A 53 -12.99 2.13 11.87
N ILE A 54 -12.36 3.31 11.92
CA ILE A 54 -11.76 3.98 10.75
C ILE A 54 -10.36 4.49 11.07
N SER A 55 -9.57 4.77 10.02
CA SER A 55 -8.28 5.45 10.17
C SER A 55 -8.40 6.85 10.79
N ALA A 56 -7.32 7.32 11.44
CA ALA A 56 -7.21 8.68 11.99
C ALA A 56 -7.46 9.76 10.92
N ALA A 57 -6.85 9.61 9.74
CA ALA A 57 -7.00 10.57 8.64
C ALA A 57 -8.44 10.64 8.11
N ARG A 58 -9.16 9.51 8.09
CA ARG A 58 -10.59 9.51 7.76
C ARG A 58 -11.40 10.21 8.84
N ALA A 59 -11.09 9.97 10.11
CA ALA A 59 -11.75 10.62 11.24
C ALA A 59 -11.53 12.15 11.26
N GLU A 60 -10.33 12.62 10.89
CA GLU A 60 -10.03 14.04 10.71
C GLU A 60 -10.89 14.66 9.60
N THR A 61 -11.03 13.96 8.47
CA THR A 61 -11.91 14.38 7.36
C THR A 61 -13.37 14.50 7.82
N LEU A 62 -13.82 13.57 8.67
CA LEU A 62 -15.16 13.53 9.26
C LEU A 62 -15.33 14.42 10.51
N LYS A 63 -14.32 15.24 10.85
CA LYS A 63 -14.36 16.21 11.97
C LYS A 63 -14.56 15.58 13.35
N LEU A 64 -13.95 14.42 13.58
CA LEU A 64 -13.95 13.71 14.87
C LEU A 64 -12.74 14.04 15.75
N ALA A 65 -11.64 14.54 15.17
CA ALA A 65 -10.36 14.76 15.86
C ALA A 65 -10.41 15.77 17.03
N ASN A 66 -11.51 16.52 17.16
CA ASN A 66 -11.75 17.40 18.30
C ASN A 66 -12.36 16.69 19.53
N GLN A 67 -12.67 15.40 19.43
CA GLN A 67 -13.18 14.59 20.53
C GLN A 67 -12.02 13.88 21.24
N LEU A 68 -12.06 13.82 22.58
CA LEU A 68 -10.98 13.22 23.39
C LEU A 68 -10.63 11.79 22.96
N ALA A 69 -11.64 10.99 22.63
CA ALA A 69 -11.46 9.60 22.20
C ALA A 69 -10.84 9.44 20.80
N ALA A 70 -10.69 10.53 20.05
CA ALA A 70 -10.15 10.57 18.69
C ALA A 70 -8.99 11.58 18.56
N ALA A 71 -8.40 12.00 19.67
CA ALA A 71 -7.40 13.06 19.71
C ALA A 71 -5.98 12.59 19.33
N ASP A 72 -5.71 11.28 19.41
CA ASP A 72 -4.42 10.71 19.03
C ASP A 72 -4.35 10.51 17.50
N PRO A 73 -3.46 11.22 16.78
CA PRO A 73 -3.37 11.14 15.32
C PRO A 73 -2.76 9.81 14.82
N ASP A 74 -2.13 9.02 15.69
CA ASP A 74 -1.46 7.76 15.33
C ASP A 74 -2.33 6.52 15.59
N LEU A 75 -3.51 6.71 16.20
CA LEU A 75 -4.46 5.64 16.50
C LEU A 75 -5.72 5.73 15.63
N PRO A 76 -6.31 4.59 15.25
CA PRO A 76 -7.63 4.59 14.61
C PRO A 76 -8.69 5.23 15.52
N VAL A 77 -9.85 5.54 14.94
CA VAL A 77 -10.99 6.09 15.67
C VAL A 77 -12.16 5.13 15.57
N LEU A 78 -12.79 4.86 16.71
CA LEU A 78 -14.02 4.07 16.81
C LEU A 78 -15.22 5.02 16.88
N ILE A 79 -16.14 4.89 15.93
CA ILE A 79 -17.40 5.64 15.89
C ILE A 79 -18.51 4.77 16.50
N GLU A 80 -19.24 5.34 17.45
CA GLU A 80 -20.47 4.74 17.99
C GLU A 80 -21.50 4.55 16.88
N ARG A 81 -21.91 3.31 16.61
CA ARG A 81 -22.92 3.03 15.59
C ARG A 81 -24.31 3.41 16.07
N ALA A 82 -24.83 4.52 15.56
CA ALA A 82 -26.20 4.94 15.81
C ALA A 82 -27.20 4.15 14.94
N PRO A 83 -28.49 4.01 15.33
CA PRO A 83 -29.48 3.22 14.59
C PRO A 83 -29.74 3.64 13.14
N TRP A 84 -29.43 4.89 12.78
CA TRP A 84 -29.55 5.41 11.41
C TRP A 84 -28.35 5.04 10.52
N ILE A 85 -27.29 4.47 11.09
CA ILE A 85 -26.10 4.03 10.36
C ILE A 85 -26.32 2.59 9.90
N ASP A 86 -27.02 2.45 8.78
CA ASP A 86 -27.14 1.21 8.04
C ASP A 86 -25.85 0.89 7.24
N ALA A 87 -25.90 -0.18 6.44
CA ALA A 87 -24.76 -0.60 5.62
C ALA A 87 -24.34 0.47 4.59
N ASP A 88 -25.30 1.14 3.94
CA ASP A 88 -25.04 2.15 2.92
C ASP A 88 -24.39 3.39 3.54
N VAL A 89 -24.88 3.83 4.70
CA VAL A 89 -24.28 4.90 5.47
C VAL A 89 -22.87 4.52 5.91
N ALA A 90 -22.66 3.29 6.42
CA ALA A 90 -21.34 2.80 6.80
C ALA A 90 -20.36 2.77 5.60
N THR A 91 -20.82 2.36 4.42
CA THR A 91 -20.03 2.44 3.19
C THR A 91 -19.68 3.90 2.86
N SER A 92 -20.62 4.83 2.99
CA SER A 92 -20.36 6.26 2.74
C SER A 92 -19.40 6.89 3.78
N ILE A 93 -19.42 6.41 5.03
CA ILE A 93 -18.45 6.78 6.06
C ILE A 93 -17.06 6.29 5.65
N SER A 94 -16.97 5.10 5.08
CA SER A 94 -15.71 4.44 4.73
C SER A 94 -15.08 4.99 3.44
N ASP A 95 -15.87 5.19 2.38
CA ASP A 95 -15.37 5.57 1.06
C ASP A 95 -15.44 7.10 0.85
N PRO A 96 -14.29 7.81 0.83
CA PRO A 96 -14.26 9.25 0.61
C PRO A 96 -14.75 9.68 -0.78
N VAL A 97 -14.79 8.77 -1.78
CA VAL A 97 -15.31 9.10 -3.11
C VAL A 97 -16.78 9.51 -3.04
N LEU A 98 -17.51 9.04 -2.03
CA LEU A 98 -18.92 9.32 -1.77
C LEU A 98 -19.14 10.60 -0.93
N ASP A 99 -18.09 11.36 -0.61
CA ASP A 99 -18.22 12.55 0.24
C ASP A 99 -19.07 13.65 -0.38
N LEU A 100 -18.87 13.93 -1.67
CA LEU A 100 -19.65 14.97 -2.37
C LEU A 100 -21.10 14.54 -2.63
N ALA A 101 -21.34 13.24 -2.79
CA ALA A 101 -22.68 12.69 -2.99
C ALA A 101 -23.51 12.66 -1.70
N SER A 102 -22.83 12.48 -0.55
CA SER A 102 -23.45 12.42 0.78
C SER A 102 -22.75 13.42 1.72
N PRO A 103 -22.98 14.74 1.59
CA PRO A 103 -22.19 15.76 2.29
C PRO A 103 -22.56 15.93 3.77
N LEU A 104 -23.80 15.62 4.16
CA LEU A 104 -24.31 15.80 5.51
C LEU A 104 -24.30 14.46 6.27
N LYS A 105 -23.10 14.00 6.64
CA LYS A 105 -22.94 12.80 7.48
C LYS A 105 -22.75 13.19 8.94
N GLY A 106 -23.38 12.45 9.85
CA GLY A 106 -23.25 12.66 11.29
C GLY A 106 -24.38 13.51 11.90
N PRO A 107 -24.21 14.01 13.15
CA PRO A 107 -22.99 14.00 13.94
C PRO A 107 -22.55 12.59 14.36
N PHE A 108 -21.23 12.38 14.40
CA PHE A 108 -20.62 11.15 14.88
C PHE A 108 -20.08 11.33 16.30
N ARG A 109 -20.13 10.26 17.09
CA ARG A 109 -19.56 10.20 18.44
C ARG A 109 -18.42 9.21 18.46
N ALA A 110 -17.23 9.68 18.83
CA ALA A 110 -16.07 8.82 19.02
C ALA A 110 -16.17 8.10 20.37
N ARG A 111 -15.76 6.82 20.39
CA ARG A 111 -15.62 6.00 21.59
C ARG A 111 -14.16 5.62 21.80
N ALA A 112 -13.80 5.34 23.05
CA ALA A 112 -12.48 4.82 23.36
C ALA A 112 -12.28 3.44 22.69
N LEU A 113 -11.09 3.22 22.14
CA LEU A 113 -10.72 1.94 21.56
C LEU A 113 -10.61 0.88 22.67
N PRO A 114 -11.21 -0.32 22.50
CA PRO A 114 -11.08 -1.39 23.49
C PRO A 114 -9.68 -2.02 23.49
N ALA A 115 -9.06 -2.16 22.31
CA ALA A 115 -7.70 -2.68 22.14
C ALA A 115 -6.94 -1.84 21.08
N PRO A 116 -6.29 -0.72 21.45
CA PRO A 116 -5.59 0.16 20.53
C PRO A 116 -4.54 -0.49 19.62
N GLN A 117 -3.73 -1.42 20.11
CA GLN A 117 -2.68 -2.11 19.35
C GLN A 117 -3.31 -3.06 18.33
N ALA A 118 -4.32 -3.84 18.73
CA ALA A 118 -5.09 -4.64 17.79
C ALA A 118 -5.74 -3.75 16.72
N ALA A 119 -6.38 -2.65 17.10
CA ALA A 119 -7.02 -1.74 16.15
C ALA A 119 -6.02 -1.13 15.14
N LYS A 120 -4.80 -0.80 15.59
CA LYS A 120 -3.72 -0.33 14.71
C LYS A 120 -3.25 -1.42 13.74
N ALA A 121 -3.10 -2.66 14.21
CA ALA A 121 -2.79 -3.80 13.35
C ALA A 121 -3.89 -4.07 12.31
N ALA A 122 -5.16 -3.80 12.65
CA ALA A 122 -6.28 -3.91 11.70
C ALA A 122 -6.10 -2.96 10.50
N LEU A 123 -5.68 -1.70 10.72
CA LEU A 123 -5.43 -0.78 9.60
C LEU A 123 -4.29 -1.25 8.71
N ARG A 124 -3.23 -1.85 9.28
CA ARG A 124 -2.14 -2.47 8.51
C ARG A 124 -2.67 -3.63 7.67
N LEU A 125 -3.55 -4.44 8.25
CA LEU A 125 -4.18 -5.56 7.57
C LEU A 125 -5.07 -5.11 6.39
N ALA A 126 -5.81 -3.99 6.54
CA ALA A 126 -6.58 -3.39 5.44
C ALA A 126 -5.69 -3.05 4.23
N ARG A 127 -4.53 -2.44 4.50
CA ARG A 127 -3.53 -2.10 3.48
C ARG A 127 -3.02 -3.36 2.78
N LEU A 128 -2.66 -4.39 3.53
CA LEU A 128 -2.18 -5.68 2.98
C LEU A 128 -3.27 -6.36 2.13
N ALA A 129 -4.52 -6.30 2.58
CA ALA A 129 -5.68 -6.78 1.85
C ALA A 129 -6.04 -5.89 0.65
N GLY A 130 -5.60 -4.63 0.59
CA GLY A 130 -5.94 -3.71 -0.50
C GLY A 130 -7.41 -3.26 -0.45
N ILE A 131 -8.00 -3.22 0.74
CA ILE A 131 -9.35 -2.71 1.03
C ILE A 131 -9.25 -1.38 1.79
N LEU A 132 -10.35 -0.66 1.93
CA LEU A 132 -10.42 0.54 2.77
C LEU A 132 -10.13 0.20 4.24
N PRO A 133 -9.41 1.07 4.97
CA PRO A 133 -9.11 0.90 6.39
C PRO A 133 -10.32 1.25 7.27
N ALA A 134 -11.41 0.49 7.06
CA ALA A 134 -12.70 0.69 7.71
C ALA A 134 -13.41 -0.65 8.02
N TYR A 135 -13.85 -0.82 9.26
CA TYR A 135 -14.39 -2.08 9.76
C TYR A 135 -15.63 -1.88 10.64
N PHE A 136 -16.54 -2.84 10.62
CA PHE A 136 -17.42 -3.08 11.76
C PHE A 136 -16.61 -3.81 12.86
N LEU A 137 -16.73 -3.35 14.10
CA LEU A 137 -15.97 -3.81 15.26
C LEU A 137 -16.90 -4.21 16.40
N THR A 138 -16.65 -5.38 16.98
CA THR A 138 -17.28 -5.84 18.23
C THR A 138 -16.23 -6.45 19.17
N GLU A 139 -16.43 -6.27 20.47
CA GLU A 139 -15.65 -6.91 21.54
C GLU A 139 -16.17 -8.33 21.86
N GLY A 140 -17.33 -8.71 21.30
CA GLY A 140 -18.01 -9.96 21.62
C GLY A 140 -17.39 -11.21 21.00
N ASP A 141 -17.71 -12.35 21.60
CA ASP A 141 -17.47 -13.64 20.99
C ASP A 141 -18.43 -13.92 19.83
N GLY A 142 -17.96 -14.72 18.87
CA GLY A 142 -18.71 -15.03 17.66
C GLY A 142 -17.87 -15.76 16.64
N PRO A 143 -18.49 -16.36 15.62
CA PRO A 143 -17.79 -17.08 14.59
C PRO A 143 -16.88 -16.14 13.80
N VAL A 144 -15.69 -16.63 13.49
CA VAL A 144 -14.68 -15.96 12.66
C VAL A 144 -14.07 -16.98 11.71
N GLU A 145 -13.71 -16.52 10.52
CA GLU A 145 -13.05 -17.37 9.51
C GLU A 145 -11.56 -17.55 9.81
N ALA A 146 -10.94 -16.52 10.40
CA ALA A 146 -9.54 -16.50 10.76
C ALA A 146 -9.30 -15.77 12.07
N GLU A 147 -8.32 -16.27 12.83
CA GLU A 147 -7.73 -15.57 13.97
C GLU A 147 -6.31 -15.20 13.59
N VAL A 148 -5.87 -14.00 13.97
CA VAL A 148 -4.54 -13.48 13.65
C VAL A 148 -4.06 -12.58 14.79
N SER A 149 -2.76 -12.59 15.09
CA SER A 149 -2.17 -11.68 16.08
C SER A 149 -1.55 -10.45 15.40
N ALA A 150 -1.39 -9.36 16.15
CA ALA A 150 -0.69 -8.16 15.67
C ALA A 150 0.75 -8.46 15.21
N ASP A 151 1.42 -9.42 15.86
CA ASP A 151 2.77 -9.87 15.47
C ASP A 151 2.74 -10.62 14.14
N ASP A 152 1.76 -11.52 13.91
CA ASP A 152 1.63 -12.21 12.62
C ASP A 152 1.34 -11.23 11.46
N VAL A 153 0.59 -10.15 11.73
CA VAL A 153 0.40 -9.05 10.75
C VAL A 153 1.70 -8.27 10.52
N ALA A 154 2.53 -8.11 11.55
CA ALA A 154 3.79 -7.40 11.46
C ALA A 154 4.85 -8.16 10.65
N ASP A 155 4.87 -9.49 10.80
CA ASP A 155 5.83 -10.39 10.15
C ASP A 155 5.44 -10.72 8.69
N TYR A 156 4.16 -10.57 8.32
CA TYR A 156 3.63 -11.03 7.03
C TYR A 156 4.34 -10.48 5.79
N ASP A 157 4.66 -9.18 5.78
CA ASP A 157 5.35 -8.50 4.68
C ASP A 157 6.83 -8.22 4.97
N ASP A 158 7.44 -8.96 5.92
CA ASP A 158 8.89 -8.82 6.19
C ASP A 158 9.71 -9.36 5.01
N ALA A 159 10.51 -8.46 4.43
CA ALA A 159 11.39 -8.78 3.32
C ALA A 159 12.40 -9.89 3.64
N ILE A 160 12.73 -10.18 4.89
CA ILE A 160 13.70 -11.22 5.26
C ILE A 160 13.32 -12.60 4.70
N HIS A 161 12.02 -12.86 4.55
CA HIS A 161 11.48 -14.11 4.02
C HIS A 161 11.56 -14.24 2.50
N LEU A 162 11.91 -13.15 1.79
CA LEU A 162 12.06 -13.16 0.35
C LEU A 162 13.24 -14.05 -0.08
N ALA A 163 12.99 -14.89 -1.09
CA ALA A 163 13.99 -15.76 -1.71
C ALA A 163 13.87 -15.75 -3.24
N ILE A 164 14.94 -16.14 -3.93
CA ILE A 164 14.91 -16.35 -5.39
C ILE A 164 14.12 -17.63 -5.67
N ALA A 165 13.01 -17.49 -6.40
CA ALA A 165 12.17 -18.60 -6.82
C ALA A 165 12.68 -19.26 -8.10
N THR A 166 13.07 -18.47 -9.10
CA THR A 166 13.59 -18.98 -10.39
C THR A 166 14.31 -17.90 -11.19
N ARG A 167 15.03 -18.32 -12.22
CA ARG A 167 15.72 -17.48 -13.21
C ARG A 167 15.40 -17.97 -14.63
N ALA A 168 15.32 -17.07 -15.58
CA ALA A 168 15.18 -17.40 -16.99
C ALA A 168 15.82 -16.35 -17.90
N ARG A 169 16.24 -16.75 -19.10
CA ARG A 169 16.56 -15.78 -20.15
C ARG A 169 15.26 -15.15 -20.65
N LEU A 170 15.21 -13.82 -20.67
CA LEU A 170 14.09 -13.05 -21.18
C LEU A 170 14.61 -11.96 -22.12
N PRO A 171 14.71 -12.24 -23.44
CA PRO A 171 15.01 -11.20 -24.41
C PRO A 171 13.95 -10.10 -24.32
N VAL A 172 14.40 -8.85 -24.15
CA VAL A 172 13.55 -7.65 -24.15
C VAL A 172 14.00 -6.72 -25.26
N SER A 173 13.15 -5.75 -25.64
CA SER A 173 13.48 -4.78 -26.70
C SER A 173 14.79 -4.02 -26.45
N ALA A 174 15.14 -3.80 -25.18
CA ALA A 174 16.38 -3.13 -24.79
C ALA A 174 17.61 -4.07 -24.79
N SER A 175 17.44 -5.40 -24.72
CA SER A 175 18.55 -6.36 -24.65
C SER A 175 18.12 -7.80 -24.90
N GLU A 176 18.74 -8.44 -25.90
CA GLU A 176 18.49 -9.86 -26.23
C GLU A 176 19.07 -10.85 -25.21
N SER A 177 20.00 -10.39 -24.36
CA SER A 177 20.71 -11.20 -23.38
C SER A 177 20.20 -11.02 -21.95
N ALA A 178 19.07 -10.33 -21.76
CA ALA A 178 18.57 -10.06 -20.43
C ALA A 178 18.13 -11.35 -19.68
N GLU A 179 18.37 -11.38 -18.38
CA GLU A 179 17.94 -12.43 -17.45
C GLU A 179 16.85 -11.88 -16.55
N ILE A 180 15.72 -12.58 -16.45
CA ILE A 180 14.67 -12.32 -15.47
C ILE A 180 14.84 -13.23 -14.27
N ILE A 181 14.71 -12.66 -13.07
CA ILE A 181 14.81 -13.36 -11.79
C ILE A 181 13.55 -13.07 -11.00
N ALA A 182 12.83 -14.13 -10.61
CA ALA A 182 11.62 -14.01 -9.79
C ALA A 182 11.97 -14.24 -8.31
N PHE A 183 11.39 -13.40 -7.46
CA PHE A 183 11.53 -13.44 -6.01
C PHE A 183 10.16 -13.66 -5.39
N ARG A 184 10.08 -14.52 -4.36
CA ARG A 184 8.83 -14.85 -3.67
C ARG A 184 9.09 -15.02 -2.18
N SER A 185 8.13 -14.58 -1.36
CA SER A 185 8.05 -14.93 0.06
C SER A 185 7.10 -16.12 0.25
N PRO A 186 7.35 -17.05 1.18
CA PRO A 186 6.42 -18.13 1.50
C PRO A 186 5.04 -17.64 1.96
N ASP A 187 4.99 -16.49 2.63
CA ASP A 187 3.79 -15.96 3.27
C ASP A 187 2.94 -15.10 2.32
N GLU A 188 3.58 -14.50 1.32
CA GLU A 188 2.97 -13.53 0.42
C GLU A 188 2.82 -14.06 -1.02
N PRO A 189 1.63 -13.93 -1.64
CA PRO A 189 1.42 -14.41 -3.01
C PRO A 189 2.04 -13.52 -4.09
N ARG A 190 2.62 -12.36 -3.74
CA ARG A 190 3.19 -11.41 -4.71
C ARG A 190 4.62 -11.82 -5.06
N GLU A 191 4.94 -11.85 -6.35
CA GLU A 191 6.31 -12.05 -6.82
C GLU A 191 6.98 -10.76 -7.28
N HIS A 192 8.15 -10.45 -6.74
CA HIS A 192 8.96 -9.37 -7.27
C HIS A 192 9.87 -9.88 -8.39
N VAL A 193 10.27 -8.99 -9.28
CA VAL A 193 11.11 -9.37 -10.43
C VAL A 193 12.34 -8.47 -10.52
N ALA A 194 13.49 -9.06 -10.80
CA ALA A 194 14.65 -8.33 -11.29
C ALA A 194 14.90 -8.67 -12.76
N LEU A 195 15.15 -7.66 -13.59
CA LEU A 195 15.66 -7.83 -14.94
C LEU A 195 17.11 -7.38 -14.98
N VAL A 196 18.01 -8.33 -15.13
CA VAL A 196 19.45 -8.10 -15.26
C VAL A 196 19.79 -7.93 -16.74
N VAL A 197 20.47 -6.83 -17.06
CA VAL A 197 20.85 -6.46 -18.43
C VAL A 197 22.35 -6.24 -18.48
N GLY A 198 22.99 -6.69 -19.57
CA GLY A 198 24.44 -6.65 -19.73
C GLY A 198 25.16 -7.81 -19.02
N LYS A 199 26.49 -7.75 -18.99
CA LYS A 199 27.32 -8.80 -18.38
C LYS A 199 27.82 -8.33 -17.02
N ARG A 200 27.40 -9.01 -15.96
CA ARG A 200 27.83 -8.72 -14.59
C ARG A 200 29.36 -8.70 -14.48
N ASP A 201 29.88 -7.64 -13.88
CA ASP A 201 31.29 -7.46 -13.54
C ASP A 201 31.45 -6.93 -12.10
N ALA A 202 32.64 -6.40 -11.76
CA ALA A 202 32.93 -5.84 -10.44
C ALA A 202 32.51 -4.37 -10.26
N SER A 203 32.03 -3.70 -11.31
CA SER A 203 31.57 -2.31 -11.24
C SER A 203 30.19 -2.21 -10.59
N PRO A 204 29.86 -1.09 -9.90
CA PRO A 204 28.52 -0.86 -9.39
C PRO A 204 27.47 -0.81 -10.52
N PRO A 205 26.44 -1.68 -10.50
CA PRO A 205 25.42 -1.71 -11.54
C PRO A 205 24.60 -0.42 -11.56
N VAL A 206 24.11 -0.07 -12.75
CA VAL A 206 23.00 0.89 -12.84
C VAL A 206 21.73 0.20 -12.36
N ILE A 207 21.06 0.76 -11.36
CA ILE A 207 19.85 0.18 -10.78
C ILE A 207 18.66 1.12 -10.95
N ARG A 208 17.53 0.56 -11.37
CA ARG A 208 16.22 1.21 -11.28
C ARG A 208 15.32 0.44 -10.34
N ILE A 209 14.87 1.09 -9.26
CA ILE A 209 13.74 0.58 -8.46
C ILE A 209 12.45 1.13 -9.06
N HIS A 210 11.68 0.26 -9.70
CA HIS A 210 10.39 0.55 -10.30
C HIS A 210 9.28 -0.09 -9.47
N SER A 211 8.35 0.73 -8.97
CA SER A 211 7.13 0.22 -8.32
C SER A 211 6.08 -0.01 -9.40
N GLU A 212 5.46 -1.19 -9.39
CA GLU A 212 4.38 -1.58 -10.29
C GLU A 212 3.33 -0.48 -10.43
N CYS A 213 2.97 -0.19 -11.67
CA CYS A 213 1.90 0.72 -12.01
C CYS A 213 1.17 0.19 -13.24
N LEU A 214 0.18 -0.68 -13.07
CA LEU A 214 -0.58 -1.31 -14.16
C LEU A 214 -1.11 -0.27 -15.17
N THR A 215 -1.70 0.82 -14.66
CA THR A 215 -2.24 1.89 -15.50
C THR A 215 -1.18 2.58 -16.35
N GLY A 216 0.04 2.77 -15.84
CA GLY A 216 1.13 3.44 -16.56
C GLY A 216 1.95 2.49 -17.42
N ASP A 217 2.36 1.37 -16.83
CA ASP A 217 3.32 0.42 -17.40
C ASP A 217 2.67 -0.44 -18.50
N VAL A 218 1.38 -0.80 -18.36
CA VAL A 218 0.68 -1.67 -19.31
C VAL A 218 -0.29 -0.87 -20.18
N PHE A 219 -1.11 0.00 -19.59
CA PHE A 219 -2.14 0.75 -20.33
C PHE A 219 -1.68 2.12 -20.87
N GLY A 220 -0.44 2.53 -20.58
CA GLY A 220 0.10 3.80 -21.12
C GLY A 220 -0.62 5.06 -20.61
N SER A 221 -1.14 5.04 -19.38
CA SER A 221 -1.89 6.16 -18.80
C SER A 221 -1.10 7.47 -18.84
N LEU A 222 -1.72 8.50 -19.41
CA LEU A 222 -1.18 9.86 -19.48
C LEU A 222 -1.25 10.61 -18.15
N LYS A 223 -2.03 10.12 -17.16
CA LYS A 223 -2.13 10.71 -15.81
C LYS A 223 -0.87 10.47 -14.95
N CYS A 224 0.06 9.63 -15.41
CA CYS A 224 1.31 9.33 -14.72
C CYS A 224 2.50 9.25 -15.68
N ASP A 225 3.70 9.12 -15.14
CA ASP A 225 4.97 9.02 -15.86
C ASP A 225 5.63 7.64 -15.75
N CYS A 226 4.94 6.64 -15.18
CA CYS A 226 5.53 5.34 -14.83
C CYS A 226 5.99 4.54 -16.05
N GLY A 227 5.14 4.32 -17.04
CA GLY A 227 5.50 3.56 -18.25
C GLY A 227 6.68 4.18 -19.01
N PRO A 228 6.63 5.48 -19.35
CA PRO A 228 7.78 6.18 -19.94
C PRO A 228 9.07 6.06 -19.10
N GLN A 229 8.99 6.14 -17.77
CA GLN A 229 10.15 5.95 -16.90
C GLN A 229 10.67 4.51 -16.90
N LEU A 230 9.80 3.51 -17.00
CA LEU A 230 10.20 2.10 -17.10
C LEU A 230 11.03 1.88 -18.36
N HIS A 231 10.54 2.32 -19.52
CA HIS A 231 11.24 2.19 -20.79
C HIS A 231 12.55 2.99 -20.82
N GLN A 232 12.54 4.23 -20.34
CA GLN A 232 13.75 5.06 -20.28
C GLN A 232 14.81 4.46 -19.35
N ALA A 233 14.40 3.87 -18.23
CA ALA A 233 15.32 3.18 -17.34
C ALA A 233 15.94 1.94 -18.01
N LEU A 234 15.15 1.16 -18.75
CA LEU A 234 15.66 0.00 -19.49
C LEU A 234 16.70 0.40 -20.55
N HIS A 235 16.47 1.48 -21.30
CA HIS A 235 17.46 1.99 -22.26
C HIS A 235 18.75 2.45 -21.56
N GLN A 236 18.65 3.26 -20.50
CA GLN A 236 19.85 3.71 -19.77
C GLN A 236 20.64 2.56 -19.13
N ILE A 237 19.93 1.53 -18.67
CA ILE A 237 20.56 0.30 -18.16
C ILE A 237 21.26 -0.47 -19.28
N ALA A 238 20.65 -0.55 -20.47
CA ALA A 238 21.23 -1.22 -21.63
C ALA A 238 22.46 -0.49 -22.20
N ASP A 239 22.50 0.83 -22.10
CA ASP A 239 23.65 1.66 -22.50
C ASP A 239 24.83 1.58 -21.50
N ALA A 240 24.59 1.06 -20.30
CA ALA A 240 25.63 0.85 -19.29
C ALA A 240 26.37 -0.49 -19.49
N GLN A 241 27.49 -0.68 -18.78
CA GLN A 241 28.22 -1.97 -18.75
C GLN A 241 27.30 -3.13 -18.33
N TRP A 242 26.57 -2.93 -17.24
CA TRP A 242 25.48 -3.78 -16.79
C TRP A 242 24.60 -3.05 -15.77
N GLY A 243 23.41 -3.59 -15.55
CA GLY A 243 22.47 -3.04 -14.59
C GLY A 243 21.31 -3.97 -14.27
N VAL A 244 20.48 -3.54 -13.33
CA VAL A 244 19.31 -4.30 -12.89
C VAL A 244 18.11 -3.37 -12.73
N LEU A 245 17.01 -3.74 -13.37
CA LEU A 245 15.71 -3.15 -13.08
C LEU A 245 14.98 -4.02 -12.07
N LEU A 246 14.70 -3.48 -10.89
CA LEU A 246 13.87 -4.11 -9.87
C LEU A 246 12.42 -3.66 -10.06
N TYR A 247 11.55 -4.59 -10.42
CA TYR A 247 10.11 -4.38 -10.54
C TYR A 247 9.42 -4.91 -9.28
N LEU A 248 9.07 -3.99 -8.39
CA LEU A 248 8.38 -4.28 -7.13
C LEU A 248 6.88 -4.29 -7.35
N ARG A 249 6.19 -5.42 -7.09
CA ARG A 249 4.72 -5.54 -7.11
C ARG A 249 4.03 -4.81 -5.94
N GLN A 250 4.27 -3.51 -5.85
CA GLN A 250 3.71 -2.59 -4.86
C GLN A 250 2.85 -1.53 -5.56
N GLU A 251 1.75 -1.98 -6.18
CA GLU A 251 0.80 -1.10 -6.87
C GLU A 251 0.24 0.01 -5.96
N GLY A 252 0.03 1.20 -6.53
CA GLY A 252 -0.60 2.33 -5.85
C GLY A 252 0.23 2.90 -4.70
N ARG A 253 1.54 2.66 -4.64
CA ARG A 253 2.39 2.93 -3.45
C ARG A 253 2.06 2.02 -2.25
N GLY A 254 1.67 0.79 -2.53
CA GLY A 254 1.39 -0.22 -1.51
C GLY A 254 -0.06 -0.28 -1.02
N ILE A 255 -0.98 0.51 -1.60
CA ILE A 255 -2.42 0.51 -1.24
C ILE A 255 -3.27 -0.37 -2.15
N GLY A 256 -2.69 -0.90 -3.24
CA GLY A 256 -3.37 -1.74 -4.22
C GLY A 256 -4.10 -0.98 -5.33
N LEU A 257 -4.53 -1.73 -6.36
CA LEU A 257 -5.13 -1.17 -7.58
C LEU A 257 -6.48 -0.48 -7.33
N VAL A 258 -7.38 -1.12 -6.57
CA VAL A 258 -8.72 -0.59 -6.31
C VAL A 258 -8.65 0.77 -5.62
N ASN A 259 -7.85 0.87 -4.55
CA ASN A 259 -7.65 2.12 -3.81
C ASN A 259 -6.92 3.18 -4.64
N LYS A 260 -6.01 2.80 -5.55
CA LYS A 260 -5.43 3.74 -6.53
C LYS A 260 -6.50 4.33 -7.46
N LEU A 261 -7.46 3.52 -7.93
CA LEU A 261 -8.56 4.02 -8.75
C LEU A 261 -9.51 4.93 -7.96
N ARG A 262 -9.76 4.62 -6.67
CA ARG A 262 -10.46 5.57 -5.77
C ARG A 262 -9.70 6.89 -5.63
N ALA A 263 -8.38 6.85 -5.50
CA ALA A 263 -7.56 8.06 -5.45
C ALA A 263 -7.64 8.86 -6.76
N TYR A 264 -7.75 8.20 -7.91
CA TYR A 264 -8.00 8.89 -9.19
C TYR A 264 -9.39 9.53 -9.24
N ALA A 265 -10.42 8.85 -8.74
CA ALA A 265 -11.76 9.42 -8.64
C ALA A 265 -11.77 10.69 -7.76
N LEU A 266 -11.06 10.67 -6.62
CA LEU A 266 -10.86 11.86 -5.78
C LEU A 266 -10.08 12.96 -6.51
N GLN A 267 -9.08 12.62 -7.31
CA GLN A 267 -8.32 13.62 -8.08
C GLN A 267 -9.17 14.30 -9.15
N ASP A 268 -10.08 13.54 -9.77
CA ASP A 268 -11.06 14.05 -10.73
C ASP A 268 -12.11 14.94 -10.04
N GLN A 269 -12.34 14.76 -8.73
CA GLN A 269 -13.10 15.69 -7.88
C GLN A 269 -12.29 16.93 -7.43
N GLY A 270 -11.01 17.03 -7.79
CA GLY A 270 -10.17 18.21 -7.55
C GLY A 270 -9.07 18.02 -6.50
N PHE A 271 -9.01 16.89 -5.79
CA PHE A 271 -7.95 16.63 -4.80
C PHE A 271 -6.60 16.39 -5.46
N ASP A 272 -5.50 16.76 -4.80
CA ASP A 272 -4.18 16.32 -5.26
C ASP A 272 -3.87 14.88 -4.81
N THR A 273 -2.77 14.31 -5.28
CA THR A 273 -2.41 12.91 -4.96
C THR A 273 -2.16 12.68 -3.47
N VAL A 274 -1.64 13.67 -2.75
CA VAL A 274 -1.38 13.55 -1.32
C VAL A 274 -2.70 13.58 -0.56
N ASP A 275 -3.54 14.57 -0.83
CA ASP A 275 -4.83 14.73 -0.18
C ASP A 275 -5.78 13.55 -0.46
N ALA A 276 -5.75 13.01 -1.67
CA ALA A 276 -6.52 11.81 -2.03
C ALA A 276 -6.12 10.59 -1.19
N ASN A 277 -4.82 10.36 -0.99
CA ASN A 277 -4.33 9.24 -0.18
C ASN A 277 -4.68 9.42 1.31
N VAL A 278 -4.51 10.63 1.85
CA VAL A 278 -4.88 10.94 3.24
C VAL A 278 -6.38 10.72 3.46
N ARG A 279 -7.23 11.17 2.53
CA ARG A 279 -8.70 10.96 2.60
C ARG A 279 -9.11 9.49 2.57
N LEU A 280 -8.38 8.65 1.85
CA LEU A 280 -8.58 7.19 1.83
C LEU A 280 -8.10 6.50 3.11
N GLY A 281 -7.42 7.21 4.01
CA GLY A 281 -6.92 6.66 5.25
C GLY A 281 -5.56 5.97 5.15
N PHE A 282 -4.80 6.23 4.07
CA PHE A 282 -3.47 5.66 3.87
C PHE A 282 -2.37 6.69 4.07
N ALA A 283 -1.16 6.21 4.38
CA ALA A 283 0.04 7.04 4.37
C ALA A 283 0.34 7.60 2.96
N ILE A 284 1.01 8.76 2.91
CA ILE A 284 1.40 9.43 1.65
C ILE A 284 2.26 8.51 0.77
N ASP A 285 3.11 7.72 1.41
CA ASP A 285 3.93 6.68 0.79
C ASP A 285 4.06 5.51 1.77
N ALA A 286 3.54 4.34 1.39
CA ALA A 286 3.55 3.12 2.21
C ALA A 286 4.44 2.04 1.59
N ARG A 287 5.37 2.43 0.70
CA ARG A 287 6.30 1.50 0.04
C ARG A 287 7.39 1.07 0.99
N ASP A 288 7.69 -0.22 0.95
CA ASP A 288 8.79 -0.79 1.71
C ASP A 288 10.02 -0.99 0.80
N PHE A 289 11.10 -0.28 1.12
CA PHE A 289 12.39 -0.38 0.44
C PHE A 289 13.24 -1.55 0.96
N SER A 290 12.88 -2.17 2.08
CA SER A 290 13.53 -3.38 2.60
C SER A 290 13.48 -4.51 1.57
N VAL A 291 12.39 -4.62 0.81
CA VAL A 291 12.22 -5.59 -0.30
C VAL A 291 13.29 -5.37 -1.38
N ALA A 292 13.51 -4.12 -1.80
CA ALA A 292 14.52 -3.81 -2.81
C ALA A 292 15.93 -4.12 -2.29
N ALA A 293 16.22 -3.77 -1.03
CA ALA A 293 17.50 -4.08 -0.41
C ALA A 293 17.74 -5.59 -0.30
N ARG A 294 16.72 -6.37 0.09
CA ARG A 294 16.80 -7.83 0.13
C ARG A 294 17.01 -8.44 -1.26
N MET A 295 16.32 -7.94 -2.28
CA MET A 295 16.56 -8.40 -3.66
C MET A 295 18.00 -8.15 -4.08
N LEU A 296 18.57 -6.99 -3.77
CA LEU A 296 19.98 -6.67 -4.06
C LEU A 296 20.94 -7.56 -3.28
N ASP A 297 20.68 -7.81 -2.00
CA ASP A 297 21.44 -8.74 -1.15
C ASP A 297 21.45 -10.17 -1.72
N LEU A 298 20.29 -10.70 -2.10
CA LEU A 298 20.17 -12.01 -2.76
C LEU A 298 20.89 -12.08 -4.11
N LEU A 299 21.08 -10.94 -4.78
CA LEU A 299 21.89 -10.83 -5.99
C LEU A 299 23.38 -10.63 -5.69
N GLY A 300 23.76 -10.41 -4.44
CA GLY A 300 25.12 -10.10 -4.01
C GLY A 300 25.59 -8.72 -4.47
N ILE A 301 24.71 -7.71 -4.40
CA ILE A 301 24.97 -6.32 -4.80
C ILE A 301 24.95 -5.44 -3.55
N GLY A 302 26.13 -4.92 -3.14
CA GLY A 302 26.25 -4.02 -1.98
C GLY A 302 26.28 -2.54 -2.32
N GLY A 303 26.68 -2.17 -3.56
CA GLY A 303 26.79 -0.78 -4.01
C GLY A 303 26.17 -0.58 -5.39
N VAL A 304 25.50 0.56 -5.61
CA VAL A 304 24.66 0.82 -6.79
C VAL A 304 24.80 2.24 -7.33
N ARG A 305 24.54 2.40 -8.63
CA ARG A 305 24.27 3.70 -9.26
C ARG A 305 22.78 3.82 -9.54
N LEU A 306 22.08 4.63 -8.75
CA LEU A 306 20.62 4.60 -8.67
C LEU A 306 19.94 5.60 -9.62
N LEU A 307 19.11 5.09 -10.53
CA LEU A 307 18.24 5.88 -11.43
C LEU A 307 16.99 6.41 -10.69
N THR A 308 17.09 7.61 -10.11
CA THR A 308 15.99 8.23 -9.37
C THR A 308 16.02 9.76 -9.33
N ASN A 309 14.82 10.36 -9.47
CA ASN A 309 14.57 11.78 -9.19
C ASN A 309 14.06 12.01 -7.76
N ASN A 310 13.75 10.94 -7.03
CA ASN A 310 13.23 11.00 -5.67
C ASN A 310 14.39 10.83 -4.67
N PRO A 311 14.72 11.85 -3.86
CA PRO A 311 15.75 11.76 -2.83
C PRO A 311 15.39 10.77 -1.70
N GLN A 312 14.11 10.54 -1.41
CA GLN A 312 13.67 9.58 -0.40
C GLN A 312 14.03 8.13 -0.79
N LYS A 313 14.07 7.80 -2.09
CA LYS A 313 14.54 6.47 -2.55
C LYS A 313 16.01 6.23 -2.22
N VAL A 314 16.83 7.30 -2.26
CA VAL A 314 18.25 7.23 -1.90
C VAL A 314 18.37 6.97 -0.41
N ALA A 315 17.69 7.79 0.41
CA ALA A 315 17.71 7.65 1.87
C ALA A 315 17.18 6.28 2.32
N GLY A 316 16.09 5.79 1.71
CA GLY A 316 15.51 4.49 2.03
C GLY A 316 16.45 3.31 1.75
N LEU A 317 17.15 3.33 0.60
CA LEU A 317 18.14 2.29 0.29
C LEU A 317 19.36 2.35 1.21
N GLN A 318 19.86 3.55 1.51
CA GLN A 318 21.00 3.73 2.41
C GLN A 318 20.66 3.28 3.84
N ALA A 319 19.45 3.59 4.32
CA ALA A 319 18.96 3.11 5.61
C ALA A 319 18.83 1.58 5.66
N ALA A 320 18.56 0.95 4.52
CA ALA A 320 18.54 -0.50 4.37
C ALA A 320 19.92 -1.13 4.10
N GLY A 321 21.01 -0.36 4.23
CA GLY A 321 22.39 -0.87 4.15
C GLY A 321 22.98 -0.97 2.74
N ILE A 322 22.31 -0.42 1.72
CA ILE A 322 22.83 -0.41 0.34
C ILE A 322 23.56 0.90 0.06
N GLU A 323 24.82 0.81 -0.41
CA GLU A 323 25.61 1.97 -0.78
C GLU A 323 25.11 2.56 -2.11
N VAL A 324 24.71 3.84 -2.11
CA VAL A 324 24.39 4.58 -3.35
C VAL A 324 25.61 5.39 -3.76
N VAL A 325 26.43 4.83 -4.64
CA VAL A 325 27.70 5.41 -5.13
C VAL A 325 27.44 6.64 -5.99
N GLU A 326 26.37 6.59 -6.78
CA GLU A 326 25.98 7.67 -7.69
C GLU A 326 24.46 7.71 -7.82
N ARG A 327 23.89 8.91 -7.93
CA ARG A 327 22.48 9.09 -8.29
C ARG A 327 22.40 9.62 -9.71
N LEU A 328 21.78 8.82 -10.58
CA LEU A 328 21.57 9.13 -11.99
C LEU A 328 20.14 9.68 -12.18
N PRO A 329 19.96 10.83 -12.87
CA PRO A 329 18.64 11.39 -13.11
C PRO A 329 17.87 10.61 -14.19
N ILE A 330 16.54 10.65 -14.10
CA ILE A 330 15.64 10.09 -15.12
C ILE A 330 14.56 11.10 -15.48
N ILE A 331 14.93 12.08 -16.29
CA ILE A 331 14.08 13.21 -16.65
C ILE A 331 13.29 12.89 -17.92
N LEU A 332 12.00 13.15 -17.88
CA LEU A 332 11.08 12.99 -19.01
C LEU A 332 10.21 14.24 -19.14
N PRO A 333 9.82 14.62 -20.37
CA PRO A 333 8.95 15.77 -20.57
C PRO A 333 7.57 15.52 -19.95
N ALA A 334 7.00 16.57 -19.35
CA ALA A 334 5.62 16.58 -18.90
C ALA A 334 4.66 16.54 -20.10
N ASN A 335 3.44 16.10 -19.86
CA ASN A 335 2.32 16.21 -20.79
C ASN A 335 1.13 16.91 -20.10
N PRO A 336 0.16 17.44 -20.85
CA PRO A 336 -0.95 18.22 -20.27
C PRO A 336 -1.75 17.49 -19.19
N HIS A 337 -1.78 16.15 -19.20
CA HIS A 337 -2.52 15.34 -18.22
C HIS A 337 -1.74 15.07 -16.92
N ASN A 338 -0.41 15.14 -16.93
CA ASN A 338 0.42 14.87 -15.75
C ASN A 338 1.15 16.10 -15.20
N GLU A 339 1.02 17.29 -15.80
CA GLU A 339 1.62 18.53 -15.29
C GLU A 339 1.30 18.79 -13.82
N ARG A 340 0.01 18.72 -13.43
CA ARG A 340 -0.40 18.91 -12.02
C ARG A 340 0.22 17.86 -11.10
N TYR A 341 0.24 16.60 -11.56
CA TYR A 341 0.81 15.49 -10.81
C TYR A 341 2.32 15.65 -10.59
N LEU A 342 3.06 16.05 -11.62
CA LEU A 342 4.50 16.32 -11.56
C LEU A 342 4.80 17.54 -10.68
N ALA A 343 3.99 18.59 -10.77
CA ALA A 343 4.09 19.75 -9.88
C ALA A 343 3.90 19.36 -8.41
N THR A 344 2.86 18.58 -8.08
CA THR A 344 2.66 18.06 -6.72
C THR A 344 3.84 17.20 -6.25
N LYS A 345 4.42 16.36 -7.13
CA LYS A 345 5.61 15.58 -6.80
C LYS A 345 6.81 16.47 -6.44
N ARG A 346 7.06 17.51 -7.23
CA ARG A 346 8.12 18.47 -6.97
C ARG A 346 7.88 19.23 -5.66
N ASP A 347 6.69 19.82 -5.52
CA ASP A 347 6.39 20.80 -4.47
C ASP A 347 6.12 20.15 -3.10
N ARG A 348 5.42 19.00 -3.07
CA ARG A 348 5.04 18.33 -1.80
C ARG A 348 5.94 17.16 -1.41
N THR A 349 6.64 16.55 -2.35
CA THR A 349 7.47 15.34 -2.09
C THR A 349 8.93 15.48 -2.54
N GLY A 350 9.35 16.67 -2.97
CA GLY A 350 10.74 17.02 -3.22
C GLY A 350 11.39 16.33 -4.42
N HIS A 351 10.61 15.84 -5.38
CA HIS A 351 11.16 15.22 -6.59
C HIS A 351 11.92 16.26 -7.43
N GLN A 352 13.12 15.91 -7.88
CA GLN A 352 13.95 16.72 -8.76
C GLN A 352 13.66 16.36 -10.21
N LEU A 353 12.65 17.01 -10.78
CA LEU A 353 12.08 16.73 -12.11
C LEU A 353 12.68 17.59 -13.22
#